data_AF-X1K2W2-F1
#
_entry.id   AF-X1K2W2-F1
#
_cell.length_a   1.000
_cell.length_b   1.000
_cell.length_c   1.000
_cell.angle_alpha   90.00
_cell.angle_beta   90.00
_cell.angle_gamma   90.00
#
_symmetry.space_group_name_H-M   'P 1'
#
loop_
_entity.id
_entity.type
_entity.pdbx_description
1 polymer ?
#
loop_
_entity_poly.entity_id
_entity_poly.type
_entity_poly.pdbx_seq_one_letter_code
_entity_poly.pdbx_strand_id
1 'polypeptide(L)'
;KVLTFLRRKSVNILEKTPVIKDAQSAPQLTWRTMFNLYVDLWHTLSVAEKAEWESAARSRHMTGYAWYISQCLRPNPGIYLPLAGGKMQGDIDMEQHRLKDLPLPGLPFEAARKWDLDTLEARWKTGARVYHDVNQAVPHATWTTLAFNSERYDTASMHSTVINNDRITVLIAGKYVCGVCVQWEGNVNGLRQVMIELNRGFFNLAKKPSPFCAGTNLNGYPYFEVVNPV
;
A
#
# COMPACT_ATOMS: atom_id res chain seq x y z
N LYS A 1 40.72 -57.54 9.92
CA LYS A 1 39.70 -57.89 10.94
C LYS A 1 40.38 -57.80 12.29
N VAL A 2 39.92 -56.93 13.17
CA VAL A 2 40.50 -56.78 14.51
C VAL A 2 40.04 -57.96 15.37
N LEU A 3 41.00 -58.71 15.93
CA LEU A 3 40.74 -59.79 16.87
C LEU A 3 40.95 -59.23 18.27
N THR A 4 39.97 -59.42 19.15
CA THR A 4 40.06 -58.98 20.55
C THR A 4 40.20 -60.21 21.44
N PHE A 5 41.21 -60.21 22.31
CA PHE A 5 41.40 -61.25 23.31
C PHE A 5 40.60 -60.88 24.55
N LEU A 6 39.61 -61.69 24.90
CA LEU A 6 38.89 -61.57 26.16
C LEU A 6 39.21 -62.76 27.06
N ARG A 7 39.54 -62.48 28.33
CA ARG A 7 39.76 -63.50 29.34
C ARG A 7 38.42 -63.86 29.97
N ARG A 8 37.96 -65.10 29.80
CA ARG A 8 36.72 -65.60 30.42
C ARG A 8 36.99 -66.95 31.08
N LYS A 9 36.61 -67.08 32.36
CA LYS A 9 36.86 -68.30 33.17
C LYS A 9 38.29 -68.85 33.03
N SER A 10 39.27 -67.96 33.14
CA SER A 10 40.71 -68.28 33.05
C SER A 10 41.22 -68.79 31.69
N VAL A 11 40.41 -68.73 30.63
CA VAL A 11 40.84 -69.04 29.26
C VAL A 11 40.83 -67.77 28.42
N ASN A 12 41.84 -67.58 27.58
CA ASN A 12 41.86 -66.52 26.58
C ASN A 12 41.07 -66.97 25.36
N ILE A 13 39.92 -66.34 25.13
CA ILE A 13 39.04 -66.65 24.00
C ILE A 13 39.32 -65.64 22.90
N LEU A 14 39.65 -66.15 21.72
CA LEU A 14 39.73 -65.38 20.49
C LEU A 14 38.32 -65.20 19.94
N GLU A 15 37.75 -64.01 20.10
CA GLU A 15 36.51 -63.66 19.43
C GLU A 15 36.74 -62.61 18.35
N LYS A 16 35.99 -62.75 17.26
CA LYS A 16 35.87 -61.71 16.26
C LYS A 16 34.90 -60.68 16.82
N THR A 17 35.34 -59.44 17.02
CA THR A 17 34.45 -58.34 17.44
C THR A 17 33.21 -58.33 16.53
N PRO A 18 32.00 -58.40 17.09
CA PRO A 18 30.80 -58.44 16.28
C PRO A 18 30.71 -57.13 15.49
N VAL A 19 30.69 -57.24 14.17
CA VAL A 19 30.37 -56.09 13.31
C VAL A 19 28.87 -55.92 13.37
N ILE A 20 28.41 -54.91 14.11
CA ILE A 20 26.99 -54.56 14.17
C ILE A 20 26.61 -54.07 12.77
N LYS A 21 25.79 -54.84 12.05
CA LYS A 21 25.28 -54.44 10.74
C LYS A 21 24.20 -53.38 10.95
N ASP A 22 24.37 -52.22 10.32
CA ASP A 22 23.38 -51.16 10.34
C ASP A 22 22.06 -51.65 9.67
N ALA A 23 20.93 -51.44 10.33
CA ALA A 23 19.62 -51.90 9.87
C ALA A 23 19.12 -51.12 8.64
N GLN A 24 19.61 -49.90 8.41
CA GLN A 24 19.27 -49.03 7.26
C GLN A 24 17.76 -48.91 7.01
N SER A 25 16.95 -48.96 8.07
CA SER A 25 15.50 -48.76 7.93
C SER A 25 15.20 -47.34 7.46
N ALA A 26 14.10 -47.14 6.73
CA ALA A 26 13.73 -45.81 6.24
C ALA A 26 13.62 -44.76 7.37
N PRO A 27 12.99 -45.05 8.53
CA PRO A 27 12.99 -44.10 9.66
C PRO A 27 14.40 -43.80 10.17
N GLN A 28 15.27 -44.80 10.26
CA GLN A 28 16.63 -44.60 10.74
C GLN A 28 17.44 -43.70 9.79
N LEU A 29 17.27 -43.87 8.48
CA LEU A 29 17.91 -43.01 7.48
C LEU A 29 17.40 -41.58 7.57
N THR A 30 16.09 -41.37 7.73
CA THR A 30 15.52 -40.01 7.88
C THR A 30 16.02 -39.32 9.14
N TRP A 31 16.04 -40.01 10.29
CA TRP A 31 16.60 -39.48 11.53
C TRP A 31 18.09 -39.15 11.40
N ARG A 32 18.87 -39.98 10.70
CA ARG A 32 20.29 -39.71 10.44
C ARG A 32 20.50 -38.48 9.56
N THR A 33 19.69 -38.33 8.51
CA THR A 33 19.75 -37.14 7.65
C THR A 33 19.38 -35.87 8.42
N MET A 34 18.31 -35.91 9.23
CA MET A 34 17.92 -34.78 10.08
C MET A 34 19.02 -34.41 11.07
N PHE A 35 19.61 -35.39 11.75
CA PHE A 35 20.71 -35.16 12.66
C PHE A 35 21.88 -34.46 11.95
N ASN A 36 22.33 -34.97 10.80
CA ASN A 36 23.44 -34.37 10.05
C ASN A 36 23.15 -32.92 9.62
N LEU A 37 21.94 -32.62 9.15
CA LEU A 37 21.55 -31.27 8.76
C LEU A 37 21.64 -30.28 9.93
N TYR A 38 21.22 -30.69 11.13
CA TYR A 38 21.34 -29.84 12.32
C TYR A 38 22.78 -29.69 12.78
N VAL A 39 23.61 -30.73 12.66
CA VAL A 39 25.04 -30.63 12.96
C VAL A 39 25.72 -29.64 12.02
N ASP A 40 25.47 -29.71 10.71
CA ASP A 40 26.01 -28.75 9.75
C ASP A 40 25.58 -27.32 10.10
N LEU A 41 24.31 -27.12 10.48
CA LEU A 41 23.81 -25.82 10.90
C LEU A 41 24.52 -25.29 12.16
N TRP A 42 24.80 -26.14 13.15
CA TRP A 42 25.64 -25.77 14.30
C TRP A 42 27.01 -25.24 13.88
N HIS A 43 27.63 -25.84 12.87
CA HIS A 43 28.92 -25.36 12.39
C HIS A 43 28.84 -24.01 11.69
N THR A 44 27.73 -23.71 11.01
CA THR A 44 27.50 -22.41 10.34
C THR A 44 27.13 -21.25 11.29
N LEU A 45 26.63 -21.54 12.50
CA LEU A 45 26.27 -20.53 13.50
C LEU A 45 27.46 -19.63 13.88
N SER A 46 27.20 -18.33 14.04
CA SER A 46 28.19 -17.34 14.45
C SER A 46 28.62 -17.55 15.91
N VAL A 47 29.74 -16.91 16.30
CA VAL A 47 30.27 -17.02 17.67
C VAL A 47 29.31 -16.40 18.69
N ALA A 48 28.60 -15.33 18.32
CA ALA A 48 27.61 -14.69 19.18
C ALA A 48 26.42 -15.62 19.47
N GLU A 49 25.85 -16.21 18.42
CA GLU A 49 24.71 -17.14 18.56
C GLU A 49 25.12 -18.39 19.35
N LYS A 50 26.32 -18.94 19.12
CA LYS A 50 26.85 -20.05 19.92
C LYS A 50 26.97 -19.70 21.41
N ALA A 51 27.34 -18.47 21.74
CA ALA A 51 27.43 -18.01 23.13
C ALA A 51 26.06 -17.91 23.81
N GLU A 52 25.01 -17.54 23.06
CA GLU A 52 23.62 -17.55 23.56
C GLU A 52 23.17 -18.97 23.89
N TRP A 53 23.43 -19.93 23.00
CA TRP A 53 23.13 -21.35 23.24
C TRP A 53 23.89 -21.91 24.45
N GLU A 54 25.18 -21.59 24.60
CA GLU A 54 25.97 -21.98 25.78
C GLU A 54 25.41 -21.38 27.08
N SER A 55 24.97 -20.11 27.04
CA SER A 55 24.33 -19.45 28.19
C SER A 55 23.03 -20.16 28.59
N ALA A 56 22.19 -20.50 27.62
CA ALA A 56 20.93 -21.21 27.85
C ALA A 56 21.13 -22.66 28.33
N ALA A 57 22.21 -23.31 27.90
CA ALA A 57 22.54 -24.68 28.28
C ALA A 57 23.16 -24.79 29.68
N ARG A 58 23.85 -23.74 30.15
CA ARG A 58 24.54 -23.73 31.45
C ARG A 58 23.60 -24.00 32.63
N SER A 59 22.40 -23.42 32.63
CA SER A 59 21.39 -23.66 33.68
C SER A 59 20.88 -25.11 33.72
N ARG A 60 21.12 -25.86 32.64
CA ARG A 60 20.70 -27.25 32.46
C ARG A 60 21.86 -28.23 32.60
N HIS A 61 23.04 -27.75 33.00
CA HIS A 61 24.27 -28.54 33.10
C HIS A 61 24.64 -29.25 31.79
N MET A 62 24.35 -28.60 30.65
CA MET A 62 24.65 -29.12 29.30
C MET A 62 25.56 -28.14 28.55
N THR A 63 26.19 -28.63 27.47
CA THR A 63 26.85 -27.77 26.49
C THR A 63 25.82 -27.14 25.55
N GLY A 64 26.15 -25.98 24.99
CA GLY A 64 25.31 -25.28 24.01
C GLY A 64 24.94 -26.17 22.84
N TYR A 65 25.92 -26.94 22.33
CA TYR A 65 25.69 -27.92 21.25
C TYR A 65 24.66 -29.00 21.64
N ALA A 66 24.82 -29.62 22.81
CA ALA A 66 23.91 -30.68 23.24
C ALA A 66 22.49 -30.16 23.47
N TRP A 67 22.37 -28.93 24.00
CA TRP A 67 21.08 -28.27 24.16
C TRP A 67 20.44 -27.94 22.80
N TYR A 68 21.20 -27.35 21.87
CA TYR A 68 20.76 -27.02 20.52
C TYR A 68 20.19 -28.25 19.77
N ILE A 69 20.96 -29.33 19.69
CA ILE A 69 20.54 -30.57 19.02
C ILE A 69 19.25 -31.13 19.65
N SER A 70 19.12 -31.04 20.98
CA SER A 70 17.91 -31.49 21.67
C SER A 70 16.67 -30.67 21.30
N GLN A 71 16.79 -29.38 20.99
CA GLN A 71 15.66 -28.55 20.59
C GLN A 71 15.23 -28.87 19.15
N CYS A 72 16.20 -29.05 18.26
CA CYS A 72 15.95 -29.36 16.85
C CYS A 72 15.31 -30.75 16.63
N LEU A 73 15.58 -31.70 17.53
CA LEU A 73 15.06 -33.07 17.44
C LEU A 73 13.76 -33.30 18.22
N ARG A 74 13.33 -32.34 19.06
CA ARG A 74 12.01 -32.42 19.71
C ARG A 74 10.92 -32.21 18.66
N PRO A 75 9.81 -32.97 18.70
CA PRO A 75 8.63 -32.68 17.90
C PRO A 75 8.18 -31.24 18.23
N ASN A 76 8.36 -30.32 17.28
CA ASN A 76 8.22 -28.89 17.53
C ASN A 76 6.73 -28.51 17.60
N PRO A 77 6.21 -28.05 18.76
CA PRO A 77 4.86 -27.52 18.84
C PRO A 77 4.89 -26.06 18.36
N GLY A 78 4.95 -25.85 17.05
CA GLY A 78 4.55 -24.58 16.42
C GLY A 78 5.41 -23.33 16.64
N ILE A 79 6.60 -23.38 17.26
CA ILE A 79 7.39 -22.16 17.54
C ILE A 79 8.22 -21.69 16.33
N TYR A 80 8.50 -22.57 15.35
CA TYR A 80 9.22 -22.18 14.12
C TYR A 80 8.65 -22.90 12.90
N LEU A 81 8.50 -22.14 11.80
CA LEU A 81 8.25 -22.71 10.47
C LEU A 81 9.39 -23.69 10.13
N PRO A 82 9.09 -24.93 9.71
CA PRO A 82 10.13 -25.82 9.22
C PRO A 82 10.84 -25.17 8.03
N LEU A 83 12.18 -25.22 8.03
CA LEU A 83 13.05 -24.65 6.99
C LEU A 83 12.73 -25.19 5.57
N ALA A 84 11.95 -26.27 5.48
CA ALA A 84 11.48 -26.90 4.26
C ALA A 84 10.37 -26.13 3.52
N GLY A 85 9.88 -25.01 4.07
CA GLY A 85 8.78 -24.26 3.49
C GLY A 85 7.43 -24.90 3.77
N GLY A 86 6.47 -24.06 4.14
CA GLY A 86 5.09 -24.44 4.42
C GLY A 86 4.18 -23.23 4.18
N LYS A 87 2.86 -23.47 4.09
CA LYS A 87 1.88 -22.39 4.00
C LYS A 87 1.64 -21.82 5.41
N MET A 88 1.79 -20.51 5.59
CA MET A 88 1.32 -19.85 6.81
C MET A 88 -0.21 -19.76 6.77
N GLN A 89 -0.89 -20.32 7.77
CA GLN A 89 -2.34 -20.26 7.94
C GLN A 89 -2.67 -19.79 9.36
N GLY A 90 -3.73 -19.00 9.51
CA GLY A 90 -4.16 -18.43 10.79
C GLY A 90 -3.73 -16.98 10.97
N ASP A 91 -4.11 -16.40 12.11
CA ASP A 91 -3.75 -15.04 12.48
C ASP A 91 -2.26 -14.95 12.84
N ILE A 92 -1.59 -13.91 12.36
CA ILE A 92 -0.20 -13.61 12.71
C ILE A 92 -0.22 -12.56 13.81
N ASP A 93 0.05 -12.95 15.06
CA ASP A 93 0.29 -12.01 16.15
C ASP A 93 1.71 -11.44 16.02
N MET A 94 1.81 -10.16 15.66
CA MET A 94 3.09 -9.44 15.56
C MET A 94 3.34 -8.53 16.77
N GLU A 95 2.50 -8.59 17.80
CA GLU A 95 2.56 -7.72 18.97
C GLU A 95 2.68 -6.23 18.55
N GLN A 96 3.87 -5.62 18.68
CA GLN A 96 4.15 -4.24 18.26
C GLN A 96 5.12 -4.12 17.07
N HIS A 97 5.50 -5.24 16.45
CA HIS A 97 6.37 -5.23 15.29
C HIS A 97 5.62 -4.77 14.04
N ARG A 98 6.09 -3.65 13.48
CA ARG A 98 5.54 -3.06 12.25
C ARG A 98 6.22 -3.65 11.03
N LEU A 99 5.45 -3.88 9.96
CA LEU A 99 5.99 -4.13 8.63
C LEU A 99 6.54 -2.82 8.05
N LYS A 100 7.87 -2.74 7.93
CA LYS A 100 8.58 -1.58 7.38
C LYS A 100 9.06 -1.90 5.96
N ASP A 101 9.37 -0.85 5.20
CA ASP A 101 10.07 -0.93 3.91
C ASP A 101 9.38 -1.77 2.82
N LEU A 102 8.04 -1.75 2.79
CA LEU A 102 7.31 -2.28 1.64
C LEU A 102 7.67 -1.49 0.36
N PRO A 103 7.99 -2.17 -0.75
CA PRO A 103 8.20 -1.51 -2.04
C PRO A 103 6.91 -0.86 -2.56
N LEU A 104 7.03 0.01 -3.56
CA LEU A 104 5.85 0.56 -4.25
C LEU A 104 5.10 -0.57 -4.95
N PRO A 105 3.77 -0.68 -4.76
CA PRO A 105 2.98 -1.74 -5.38
C PRO A 105 2.92 -1.55 -6.90
N GLY A 106 3.30 -2.59 -7.65
CA GLY A 106 3.23 -2.65 -9.11
C GLY A 106 1.97 -3.34 -9.64
N LEU A 107 1.32 -4.18 -8.82
CA LEU A 107 0.11 -4.95 -9.17
C LEU A 107 -1.03 -4.73 -8.17
N PRO A 108 -2.30 -4.95 -8.57
CA PRO A 108 -3.47 -4.73 -7.71
C PRO A 108 -3.55 -5.63 -6.46
N PHE A 109 -2.81 -6.74 -6.45
CA PHE A 109 -2.85 -7.74 -5.37
C PHE A 109 -1.63 -7.64 -4.43
N GLU A 110 -0.77 -6.64 -4.64
CA GLU A 110 0.38 -6.39 -3.79
C GLU A 110 -0.03 -5.56 -2.56
N ALA A 111 0.70 -5.75 -1.46
CA ALA A 111 0.49 -4.97 -0.26
C ALA A 111 0.94 -3.52 -0.51
N ALA A 112 0.03 -2.56 -0.32
CA ALA A 112 0.31 -1.13 -0.44
C ALA A 112 0.44 -0.49 0.95
N ARG A 113 1.27 0.56 1.08
CA ARG A 113 1.27 1.37 2.30
C ARG A 113 0.08 2.32 2.25
N LYS A 114 -0.48 2.65 3.41
CA LYS A 114 -1.63 3.57 3.50
C LYS A 114 -1.36 4.91 2.78
N TRP A 115 -0.15 5.43 2.89
CA TRP A 115 0.23 6.70 2.24
C TRP A 115 0.22 6.61 0.70
N ASP A 116 0.52 5.44 0.12
CA ASP A 116 0.46 5.23 -1.33
C ASP A 116 -1.00 5.35 -1.82
N LEU A 117 -1.94 4.77 -1.08
CA LEU A 117 -3.37 4.85 -1.35
C LEU A 117 -3.89 6.28 -1.16
N ASP A 118 -3.54 6.95 -0.06
CA ASP A 118 -3.94 8.33 0.23
C ASP A 118 -3.45 9.32 -0.85
N THR A 119 -2.31 9.02 -1.49
CA THR A 119 -1.75 9.83 -2.59
C THR A 119 -2.49 9.59 -3.91
N LEU A 120 -2.89 8.35 -4.21
CA LEU A 120 -3.70 8.01 -5.38
C LEU A 120 -5.14 8.55 -5.28
N GLU A 121 -5.70 8.63 -4.07
CA GLU A 121 -7.04 9.19 -3.82
C GLU A 121 -7.09 10.74 -3.85
N ALA A 122 -5.97 11.43 -4.08
CA ALA A 122 -5.94 12.87 -4.29
C ALA A 122 -6.70 13.33 -5.57
N ARG A 123 -7.10 12.40 -6.44
CA ARG A 123 -7.85 12.68 -7.69
C ARG A 123 -9.21 13.37 -7.46
N TRP A 124 -9.77 13.31 -6.26
CA TRP A 124 -11.04 13.98 -5.91
C TRP A 124 -10.89 15.29 -5.14
N LYS A 125 -9.67 15.84 -5.05
CA LYS A 125 -9.42 17.07 -4.28
C LYS A 125 -9.17 18.31 -5.11
N THR A 126 -9.35 18.28 -6.43
CA THR A 126 -9.10 19.45 -7.30
C THR A 126 -10.40 20.11 -7.75
N GLY A 127 -10.64 21.33 -7.29
CA GLY A 127 -11.78 22.15 -7.66
C GLY A 127 -11.71 23.55 -7.05
N ALA A 128 -12.50 24.46 -7.63
CA ALA A 128 -12.65 25.83 -7.15
C ALA A 128 -14.14 26.23 -7.13
N ARG A 129 -14.52 27.06 -6.16
CA ARG A 129 -15.83 27.73 -6.12
C ARG A 129 -15.62 29.22 -5.91
N VAL A 130 -15.96 29.96 -6.94
CA VAL A 130 -15.71 31.40 -7.09
C VAL A 130 -17.04 32.17 -7.06
N TYR A 131 -17.00 33.45 -6.68
CA TYR A 131 -18.18 34.32 -6.70
C TYR A 131 -17.79 35.79 -6.93
N HIS A 132 -18.78 36.60 -7.32
CA HIS A 132 -18.67 38.04 -7.36
C HIS A 132 -19.56 38.65 -6.28
N ASP A 133 -19.01 39.52 -5.43
CA ASP A 133 -19.73 40.15 -4.31
C ASP A 133 -20.25 41.57 -4.61
N VAL A 134 -20.04 42.06 -5.83
CA VAL A 134 -20.52 43.35 -6.31
C VAL A 134 -21.33 43.16 -7.59
N ASN A 135 -22.28 44.07 -7.83
CA ASN A 135 -23.05 44.07 -9.07
C ASN A 135 -22.15 44.43 -10.26
N GLN A 136 -22.11 43.55 -11.26
CA GLN A 136 -21.43 43.81 -12.54
C GLN A 136 -22.44 44.27 -13.60
N ALA A 137 -22.12 45.37 -14.28
CA ALA A 137 -22.90 45.84 -15.41
C ALA A 137 -22.71 44.93 -16.63
N VAL A 138 -23.81 44.48 -17.23
CA VAL A 138 -23.82 43.67 -18.46
C VAL A 138 -24.61 44.44 -19.53
N PRO A 139 -23.94 45.04 -20.52
CA PRO A 139 -24.59 45.78 -21.59
C PRO A 139 -25.48 44.89 -22.47
N HIS A 140 -26.46 45.52 -23.12
CA HIS A 140 -27.36 44.83 -24.04
C HIS A 140 -26.64 44.37 -25.32
N ALA A 141 -27.11 43.26 -25.90
CA ALA A 141 -26.65 42.73 -27.20
C ALA A 141 -25.16 42.36 -27.32
N THR A 142 -24.40 42.38 -26.22
CA THR A 142 -22.99 41.96 -26.18
C THR A 142 -22.75 40.95 -25.07
N TRP A 143 -22.06 39.85 -25.37
CA TRP A 143 -21.60 38.91 -24.35
C TRP A 143 -20.54 39.60 -23.49
N THR A 144 -20.75 39.56 -22.17
CA THR A 144 -19.81 40.13 -21.20
C THR A 144 -19.29 39.01 -20.33
N THR A 145 -17.98 38.89 -20.23
CA THR A 145 -17.35 37.93 -19.33
C THR A 145 -17.57 38.36 -17.88
N LEU A 146 -17.98 37.43 -17.02
CA LEU A 146 -18.18 37.70 -15.60
C LEU A 146 -16.83 37.63 -14.87
N ALA A 147 -16.54 38.64 -14.06
CA ALA A 147 -15.41 38.64 -13.14
C ALA A 147 -15.82 38.03 -11.80
N PHE A 148 -14.93 37.26 -11.19
CA PHE A 148 -15.11 36.66 -9.87
C PHE A 148 -14.02 37.21 -8.93
N ASN A 149 -14.37 38.18 -8.10
CA ASN A 149 -13.41 38.85 -7.22
C ASN A 149 -13.18 38.15 -5.88
N SER A 150 -13.94 37.10 -5.58
CA SER A 150 -13.88 36.40 -4.30
C SER A 150 -14.02 34.89 -4.47
N GLU A 151 -13.48 34.12 -3.52
CA GLU A 151 -13.43 32.66 -3.55
C GLU A 151 -13.95 32.06 -2.25
N ARG A 152 -14.68 30.95 -2.36
CA ARG A 152 -15.09 30.14 -1.19
C ARG A 152 -14.10 29.01 -0.92
N TYR A 153 -13.58 28.40 -1.99
CA TYR A 153 -12.47 27.46 -1.93
C TYR A 153 -11.75 27.42 -3.27
N ASP A 154 -10.44 27.22 -3.23
CA ASP A 154 -9.63 26.80 -4.35
C ASP A 154 -8.55 25.86 -3.80
N THR A 155 -8.61 24.61 -4.24
CA THR A 155 -7.77 23.52 -3.72
C THR A 155 -6.50 23.30 -4.52
N ALA A 156 -6.41 23.89 -5.72
CA ALA A 156 -5.28 23.70 -6.63
C ALA A 156 -4.80 25.01 -7.27
N SER A 157 -5.22 26.18 -6.75
CA SER A 157 -4.89 27.49 -7.35
C SER A 157 -5.33 27.59 -8.82
N MET A 158 -6.53 27.09 -9.11
CA MET A 158 -7.15 27.12 -10.44
C MET A 158 -7.69 28.50 -10.83
N HIS A 159 -7.96 29.37 -9.86
CA HIS A 159 -8.52 30.72 -10.06
C HIS A 159 -7.64 31.78 -9.36
N SER A 160 -7.75 33.03 -9.81
CA SER A 160 -7.09 34.16 -9.18
C SER A 160 -8.08 35.31 -9.03
N THR A 161 -8.23 35.84 -7.82
CA THR A 161 -9.10 37.00 -7.56
C THR A 161 -8.57 38.32 -8.10
N VAL A 162 -7.30 38.37 -8.51
CA VAL A 162 -6.59 39.60 -8.92
C VAL A 162 -6.23 39.59 -10.40
N ILE A 163 -5.69 38.48 -10.92
CA ILE A 163 -5.13 38.41 -12.27
C ILE A 163 -5.99 37.47 -13.12
N ASN A 164 -6.62 38.00 -14.17
CA ASN A 164 -7.55 37.24 -15.02
C ASN A 164 -8.61 36.50 -14.19
N ASN A 165 -9.31 37.27 -13.36
CA ASN A 165 -10.36 36.81 -12.46
C ASN A 165 -11.67 36.43 -13.18
N ASP A 166 -11.62 36.26 -14.50
CA ASP A 166 -12.73 35.97 -15.37
C ASP A 166 -12.71 34.51 -15.89
N ARG A 167 -11.74 33.71 -15.42
CA ARG A 167 -11.51 32.33 -15.90
C ARG A 167 -11.02 31.38 -14.82
N ILE A 168 -11.38 30.11 -14.96
CA ILE A 168 -10.83 28.99 -14.17
C ILE A 168 -9.88 28.21 -15.07
N THR A 169 -8.63 28.02 -14.61
CA THR A 169 -7.59 27.29 -15.33
C THR A 169 -7.50 25.85 -14.83
N VAL A 170 -7.68 24.90 -15.75
CA VAL A 170 -7.55 23.48 -15.46
C VAL A 170 -6.07 23.08 -15.52
N LEU A 171 -5.46 22.82 -14.35
CA LEU A 171 -4.03 22.49 -14.24
C LEU A 171 -3.71 21.00 -14.45
N ILE A 172 -4.70 20.13 -14.29
CA ILE A 172 -4.55 18.67 -14.38
C ILE A 172 -5.55 18.15 -15.41
N ALA A 173 -5.12 17.24 -16.29
CA ALA A 173 -6.05 16.64 -17.24
C ALA A 173 -7.05 15.72 -16.51
N GLY A 174 -8.34 15.86 -16.80
CA GLY A 174 -9.37 15.07 -16.12
C GLY A 174 -10.80 15.48 -16.48
N LYS A 175 -11.77 14.80 -15.87
CA LYS A 175 -13.18 15.15 -16.00
C LYS A 175 -13.57 16.17 -14.94
N TYR A 176 -14.31 17.20 -15.34
CA TYR A 176 -14.67 18.32 -14.47
C TYR A 176 -16.18 18.59 -14.53
N VAL A 177 -16.79 18.79 -13.37
CA VAL A 177 -18.17 19.26 -13.28
C VAL A 177 -18.14 20.76 -13.10
N CYS A 178 -18.77 21.50 -14.01
CA CYS A 178 -18.88 22.95 -13.92
C CYS A 178 -20.34 23.35 -13.85
N GLY A 179 -20.64 24.29 -12.95
CA GLY A 179 -21.96 24.85 -12.78
C GLY A 179 -21.86 26.31 -12.41
N VAL A 180 -22.88 27.08 -12.77
CA VAL A 180 -22.95 28.49 -12.46
C VAL A 180 -24.36 28.83 -11.99
N CYS A 181 -24.41 29.72 -11.00
CA CYS A 181 -25.63 30.36 -10.54
C CYS A 181 -25.43 31.86 -10.68
N VAL A 182 -26.33 32.51 -11.42
CA VAL A 182 -26.31 33.96 -11.62
C VAL A 182 -27.65 34.52 -11.16
N GLN A 183 -27.58 35.58 -10.36
CA GLN A 183 -28.71 36.42 -10.02
C GLN A 183 -28.69 37.65 -10.90
N TRP A 184 -29.84 38.02 -11.46
CA TRP A 184 -29.98 39.20 -12.28
C TRP A 184 -30.89 40.22 -11.59
N GLU A 185 -30.65 41.52 -11.83
CA GLU A 185 -31.52 42.62 -11.39
C GLU A 185 -32.96 42.46 -11.95
N GLY A 186 -33.98 43.19 -11.49
CA GLY A 186 -35.28 43.16 -12.18
C GLY A 186 -35.19 43.79 -13.58
N ASN A 187 -35.66 43.12 -14.64
CA ASN A 187 -35.88 43.76 -15.95
C ASN A 187 -37.13 43.20 -16.62
N VAL A 188 -37.95 44.09 -17.15
CA VAL A 188 -39.24 43.79 -17.80
C VAL A 188 -39.08 43.59 -19.32
N ASN A 189 -37.92 43.92 -19.88
CA ASN A 189 -37.60 43.86 -21.31
C ASN A 189 -36.38 42.96 -21.61
N GLY A 190 -36.48 42.15 -22.66
CA GLY A 190 -35.38 41.31 -23.16
C GLY A 190 -35.20 39.93 -22.49
N LEU A 191 -34.24 39.16 -23.01
CA LEU A 191 -33.87 37.83 -22.50
C LEU A 191 -32.55 37.89 -21.73
N ARG A 192 -32.38 36.97 -20.78
CA ARG A 192 -31.12 36.79 -20.04
C ARG A 192 -30.56 35.41 -20.30
N GLN A 193 -29.26 35.38 -20.52
CA GLN A 193 -28.56 34.18 -20.94
C GLN A 193 -27.26 34.10 -20.17
N VAL A 194 -26.95 32.88 -19.72
CA VAL A 194 -25.66 32.55 -19.14
C VAL A 194 -25.03 31.49 -20.00
N MET A 195 -23.72 31.61 -20.21
CA MET A 195 -22.93 30.69 -21.00
C MET A 195 -21.63 30.36 -20.29
N ILE A 196 -21.18 29.11 -20.43
CA ILE A 196 -19.84 28.68 -20.04
C ILE A 196 -19.05 28.43 -21.32
N GLU A 197 -17.88 29.05 -21.43
CA GLU A 197 -16.99 28.99 -22.60
C GLU A 197 -15.69 28.23 -22.26
N LEU A 198 -15.12 27.54 -23.24
CA LEU A 198 -13.81 26.91 -23.15
C LEU A 198 -12.84 27.67 -24.04
N ASN A 199 -11.69 28.05 -23.46
CA ASN A 199 -10.59 28.69 -24.17
C ASN A 199 -10.98 29.91 -25.01
N ARG A 200 -12.01 30.67 -24.58
CA ARG A 200 -12.55 31.87 -25.26
C ARG A 200 -12.87 31.64 -26.75
N GLY A 201 -13.27 30.41 -27.12
CA GLY A 201 -13.56 30.00 -28.50
C GLY A 201 -15.01 29.62 -28.75
N PHE A 202 -15.36 29.33 -30.01
CA PHE A 202 -16.72 28.97 -30.48
C PHE A 202 -17.34 27.70 -29.87
N PHE A 203 -16.65 27.03 -28.94
CA PHE A 203 -17.16 25.90 -28.20
C PHE A 203 -17.92 26.39 -26.96
N ASN A 204 -19.20 26.70 -27.17
CA ASN A 204 -20.14 27.01 -26.09
C ASN A 204 -20.50 25.71 -25.35
N LEU A 205 -20.12 25.57 -24.09
CA LEU A 205 -20.30 24.32 -23.34
C LEU A 205 -21.72 24.15 -22.86
N ALA A 206 -22.35 25.25 -22.46
CA ALA A 206 -23.76 25.28 -22.10
C ALA A 206 -24.29 26.70 -22.21
N LYS A 207 -25.51 26.83 -22.74
CA LYS A 207 -26.24 28.10 -22.79
C LYS A 207 -27.62 27.86 -22.20
N LYS A 208 -28.01 28.65 -21.20
CA LYS A 208 -29.35 28.61 -20.63
C LYS A 208 -30.04 29.96 -20.76
N PRO A 209 -31.08 30.09 -21.58
CA PRO A 209 -31.98 31.23 -21.53
C PRO A 209 -33.00 31.05 -20.39
N SER A 210 -33.28 32.12 -19.63
CA SER A 210 -34.53 32.19 -18.86
C SER A 210 -35.51 33.14 -19.53
N PRO A 211 -36.80 32.79 -19.63
CA PRO A 211 -37.84 33.77 -19.94
C PRO A 211 -38.03 34.76 -18.78
N PHE A 212 -38.62 35.91 -19.12
CA PHE A 212 -38.93 37.05 -18.26
C PHE A 212 -39.32 36.69 -16.84
N CYS A 213 -38.58 37.21 -15.87
CA CYS A 213 -39.01 37.17 -14.48
C CYS A 213 -38.25 38.21 -13.65
N ALA A 214 -39.01 38.92 -12.82
CA ALA A 214 -38.48 39.77 -11.77
C ALA A 214 -37.80 38.86 -10.72
N GLY A 215 -36.49 39.03 -10.55
CA GLY A 215 -35.71 38.44 -9.46
C GLY A 215 -35.69 36.92 -9.37
N THR A 216 -35.16 36.22 -10.37
CA THR A 216 -34.91 34.76 -10.26
C THR A 216 -33.45 34.39 -10.50
N ASN A 217 -33.04 33.31 -9.84
CA ASN A 217 -31.73 32.69 -9.98
C ASN A 217 -31.73 31.75 -11.18
N LEU A 218 -30.83 31.99 -12.13
CA LEU A 218 -30.56 31.08 -13.24
C LEU A 218 -29.53 30.05 -12.78
N ASN A 219 -29.99 28.85 -12.41
CA ASN A 219 -29.12 27.70 -12.11
C ASN A 219 -28.88 26.87 -13.38
N GLY A 220 -27.61 26.61 -13.74
CA GLY A 220 -27.21 25.68 -14.79
C GLY A 220 -26.16 24.69 -14.30
N TYR A 221 -26.44 23.39 -14.46
CA TYR A 221 -25.51 22.31 -14.15
C TYR A 221 -25.23 21.46 -15.41
N PRO A 222 -24.38 21.91 -16.34
CA PRO A 222 -23.89 21.04 -17.40
C PRO A 222 -22.82 20.07 -16.86
N TYR A 223 -23.03 18.77 -17.02
CA TYR A 223 -21.96 17.78 -16.90
C TYR A 223 -21.15 17.78 -18.20
N PHE A 224 -19.83 17.91 -18.12
CA PHE A 224 -18.99 17.81 -19.32
C PHE A 224 -17.61 17.21 -19.03
N GLU A 225 -16.92 16.77 -20.07
CA GLU A 225 -15.61 16.14 -20.01
C GLU A 225 -14.57 17.05 -20.70
N VAL A 226 -13.62 17.60 -19.94
CA VAL A 226 -12.46 18.33 -20.50
C VAL A 226 -11.38 17.29 -20.82
N VAL A 227 -11.42 16.67 -22.00
CA VAL A 227 -10.25 15.94 -22.50
C VAL A 227 -9.38 16.96 -23.22
N ASN A 228 -8.27 17.34 -22.61
CA ASN A 228 -7.26 18.17 -23.28
C ASN A 228 -6.59 17.28 -24.35
N PRO A 229 -6.64 17.63 -25.65
CA PRO A 229 -5.77 16.99 -26.63
C PRO A 229 -4.35 17.51 -26.37
N VAL A 230 -3.39 16.59 -26.32
CA VAL A 230 -1.96 16.90 -26.33
C VAL A 230 -1.62 17.79 -27.52
#